data_AF-A0A142X0W1-F1
#
_entry.id   AF-A0A142X0W1-F1
#
_cell.length_a   1.000
_cell.length_b   1.000
_cell.length_c   1.000
_cell.angle_alpha   90.00
_cell.angle_beta   90.00
_cell.angle_gamma   90.00
#
_symmetry.space_group_name_H-M   'P 1'
#
loop_
_entity.id
_entity.type
_entity.pdbx_description
1 polymer ?
#
loop_
_entity_poly.entity_id
_entity_poly.type
_entity_poly.pdbx_seq_one_letter_code
_entity_poly.pdbx_strand_id
1 'polypeptide(L)'
;MPPTRREKLQALLADSPNDPFLIYGLAMDDWGQGRAEEALNGLRQVLQVDRDYVASYLQQGQILASLQRKDEAVAVLTTGIAVANRIGDAHAASEMGGLAESLRG
;
A
#
# COMPACT_ATOMS: atom_id res chain seq x y z
N MET A 1 -10.53 0.03 28.86
CA MET A 1 -10.00 0.93 27.82
C MET A 1 -10.88 0.80 26.58
N PRO A 2 -11.10 1.88 25.80
CA PRO A 2 -11.81 1.76 24.52
C PRO A 2 -10.98 0.94 23.52
N PRO A 3 -11.61 0.24 22.55
CA PRO A 3 -10.88 -0.51 21.54
C PRO A 3 -10.04 0.42 20.67
N THR A 4 -8.83 -0.02 20.36
CA THR A 4 -7.89 0.62 19.45
C THR A 4 -8.47 0.67 18.04
N ARG A 5 -7.89 1.54 17.20
CA ARG A 5 -8.27 1.61 15.77
C ARG A 5 -8.06 0.26 15.08
N ARG A 6 -6.93 -0.41 15.36
CA ARG A 6 -6.62 -1.75 14.87
C ARG A 6 -7.71 -2.78 15.21
N GLU A 7 -8.11 -2.87 16.48
CA GLU A 7 -9.13 -3.83 16.94
C GLU A 7 -10.48 -3.56 16.25
N LYS A 8 -10.85 -2.29 16.06
CA LYS A 8 -12.07 -1.93 15.33
C LYS A 8 -12.01 -2.39 13.87
N LEU A 9 -10.88 -2.17 13.19
CA LEU A 9 -10.70 -2.60 11.80
C LEU A 9 -10.71 -4.12 11.66
N GLN A 10 -10.08 -4.84 12.58
CA GLN A 10 -10.11 -6.31 12.61
C GLN A 10 -11.53 -6.86 12.85
N ALA A 11 -12.31 -6.23 13.72
CA ALA A 11 -13.70 -6.62 13.94
C ALA A 11 -14.57 -6.41 12.68
N LEU A 12 -14.35 -5.32 11.93
CA LEU A 12 -15.03 -5.09 10.66
C LEU A 12 -14.60 -6.10 9.58
N LEU A 13 -13.30 -6.42 9.53
CA LEU A 13 -12.77 -7.45 8.62
C LEU A 13 -13.27 -8.86 8.93
N ALA A 14 -13.67 -9.15 10.18
CA ALA A 14 -14.28 -10.43 10.50
C ALA A 14 -15.63 -10.64 9.78
N ASP A 15 -16.36 -9.54 9.53
CA ASP A 15 -17.61 -9.54 8.77
C ASP A 15 -17.36 -9.41 7.25
N SER A 16 -16.37 -8.60 6.87
CA SER A 16 -16.01 -8.31 5.48
C SER A 16 -14.52 -8.56 5.20
N PRO A 17 -14.07 -9.83 5.12
CA PRO A 17 -12.64 -10.19 5.11
C PRO A 17 -11.88 -9.77 3.85
N ASN A 18 -12.60 -9.53 2.75
CA ASN A 18 -12.04 -9.14 1.46
C ASN A 18 -12.44 -7.70 1.10
N ASP A 19 -12.71 -6.84 2.07
CA ASP A 19 -12.93 -5.43 1.79
C ASP A 19 -11.57 -4.72 1.63
N PRO A 20 -11.19 -4.29 0.40
CA PRO A 20 -9.88 -3.72 0.15
C PRO A 20 -9.67 -2.40 0.91
N PHE A 21 -10.74 -1.65 1.20
CA PHE A 21 -10.66 -0.41 1.96
C PHE A 21 -10.37 -0.68 3.44
N LEU A 22 -11.00 -1.70 4.03
CA LEU A 22 -10.71 -2.09 5.42
C LEU A 22 -9.30 -2.69 5.57
N ILE A 23 -8.87 -3.52 4.62
CA ILE A 23 -7.51 -4.09 4.60
C ILE A 23 -6.48 -2.96 4.47
N TYR A 24 -6.70 -2.01 3.55
CA TYR A 24 -5.86 -0.83 3.38
C TYR A 24 -5.82 0.02 4.67
N GLY A 25 -6.98 0.26 5.28
CA GLY A 25 -7.09 1.00 6.53
C GLY A 25 -6.30 0.37 7.68
N LEU A 26 -6.31 -0.97 7.78
CA LEU A 26 -5.52 -1.72 8.76
C LEU A 26 -4.02 -1.60 8.47
N ALA A 27 -3.61 -1.73 7.20
CA ALA A 27 -2.22 -1.59 6.81
C ALA A 27 -1.65 -0.19 7.15
N MET A 28 -2.44 0.88 6.91
CA MET A 28 -2.01 2.24 7.25
C MET A 28 -1.97 2.48 8.77
N ASP A 29 -2.86 1.87 9.55
CA ASP A 29 -2.77 1.88 11.01
C ASP A 29 -1.52 1.13 11.51
N ASP A 30 -1.22 -0.03 10.92
CA ASP A 30 -0.01 -0.78 11.22
C ASP A 30 1.26 0.03 10.90
N TRP A 31 1.32 0.72 9.76
CA TRP A 31 2.43 1.60 9.42
C TRP A 31 2.60 2.74 10.43
N GLY A 32 1.51 3.45 10.77
CA GLY A 32 1.54 4.54 11.75
C GLY A 32 1.99 4.12 13.16
N GLN A 33 1.96 2.82 13.44
CA GLN A 33 2.38 2.23 14.71
C GLN A 33 3.76 1.54 14.63
N GLY A 34 4.51 1.76 13.54
CA GLY A 34 5.84 1.19 13.33
C GLY A 34 5.85 -0.29 12.93
N ARG A 35 4.69 -0.89 12.64
CA ARG A 35 4.55 -2.29 12.19
C ARG A 35 4.67 -2.37 10.67
N ALA A 36 5.87 -2.10 10.19
CA ALA A 36 6.13 -1.90 8.76
C ALA A 36 5.90 -3.17 7.92
N GLU A 37 6.31 -4.34 8.41
CA GLU A 37 6.11 -5.60 7.69
C GLU A 37 4.62 -6.00 7.63
N GLU A 38 3.86 -5.78 8.70
CA GLU A 38 2.41 -5.98 8.71
C GLU A 38 1.69 -5.03 7.74
N ALA A 39 2.12 -3.77 7.69
CA ALA A 39 1.60 -2.80 6.73
C ALA A 39 1.85 -3.25 5.28
N LEU A 40 3.08 -3.65 4.96
CA LEU A 40 3.42 -4.18 3.63
C LEU A 40 2.61 -5.44 3.31
N ASN A 41 2.41 -6.33 4.28
CA ASN A 41 1.59 -7.52 4.08
C ASN A 41 0.13 -7.15 3.79
N GLY A 42 -0.46 -6.24 4.55
CA GLY A 42 -1.82 -5.76 4.33
C GLY A 42 -1.97 -5.10 2.96
N LEU A 43 -1.03 -4.25 2.54
CA LEU A 43 -1.07 -3.64 1.20
C LEU A 43 -0.95 -4.67 0.07
N ARG A 44 -0.16 -5.74 0.25
CA ARG A 44 -0.15 -6.88 -0.69
C ARG A 44 -1.49 -7.60 -0.72
N GLN A 45 -2.16 -7.76 0.41
CA GLN A 45 -3.51 -8.34 0.46
C GLN A 45 -4.54 -7.45 -0.25
N VAL A 46 -4.44 -6.12 -0.13
CA VAL A 46 -5.29 -5.22 -0.93
C VAL A 46 -5.16 -5.55 -2.41
N LEU A 47 -3.93 -5.72 -2.91
CA LEU A 47 -3.68 -6.05 -4.32
C LEU A 47 -4.10 -7.46 -4.73
N GLN A 48 -4.27 -8.39 -3.78
CA GLN A 48 -4.85 -9.71 -4.06
C GLN A 48 -6.36 -9.63 -4.29
N VAL A 49 -7.03 -8.71 -3.58
CA VAL A 49 -8.47 -8.48 -3.67
C VAL A 49 -8.81 -7.56 -4.84
N ASP A 50 -8.09 -6.45 -4.96
CA ASP A 50 -8.26 -5.44 -5.99
C ASP A 50 -6.89 -5.04 -6.58
N ARG A 51 -6.60 -5.58 -7.76
CA ARG A 51 -5.34 -5.35 -8.48
C ARG A 51 -5.19 -3.93 -9.01
N ASP A 52 -6.30 -3.20 -9.07
CA ASP A 52 -6.40 -1.86 -9.66
C ASP A 52 -6.34 -0.77 -8.58
N TYR A 53 -6.17 -1.17 -7.30
CA TYR A 53 -6.04 -0.27 -6.16
C TYR A 53 -4.67 0.44 -6.19
N VAL A 54 -4.56 1.46 -7.05
CA VAL A 54 -3.30 2.17 -7.35
C VAL A 54 -2.61 2.71 -6.10
N ALA A 55 -3.38 3.23 -5.14
CA ALA A 55 -2.86 3.75 -3.88
C ALA A 55 -2.01 2.72 -3.12
N SER A 56 -2.32 1.42 -3.21
CA SER A 56 -1.55 0.37 -2.54
C SER A 56 -0.14 0.21 -3.11
N TYR A 57 0.07 0.45 -4.40
CA TYR A 57 1.41 0.42 -4.99
C TYR A 57 2.26 1.61 -4.54
N LEU A 58 1.67 2.81 -4.53
CA LEU A 58 2.35 4.03 -4.08
C LEU A 58 2.75 3.92 -2.60
N GLN A 59 1.82 3.50 -1.74
CA GLN A 59 2.11 3.33 -0.31
C GLN A 59 3.18 2.27 -0.04
N GLN A 60 3.12 1.11 -0.72
CA GLN A 60 4.18 0.10 -0.60
C GLN A 60 5.54 0.67 -1.00
N GLY A 61 5.63 1.40 -2.11
CA GLY A 61 6.85 2.06 -2.54
C GLY A 61 7.40 3.05 -1.50
N GLN A 62 6.54 3.87 -0.91
CA GLN A 62 6.91 4.84 0.13
C GLN A 62 7.40 4.16 1.44
N ILE A 63 6.73 3.10 1.87
CA ILE A 63 7.11 2.34 3.06
C ILE A 63 8.45 1.63 2.80
N LEU A 64 8.60 0.93 1.68
CA LEU A 64 9.84 0.23 1.32
C LEU A 64 11.02 1.20 1.20
N ALA A 65 10.81 2.38 0.60
CA ALA A 65 11.82 3.44 0.55
C ALA A 65 12.24 3.90 1.95
N SER A 66 11.27 4.09 2.85
CA SER A 66 11.52 4.46 4.26
C SER A 66 12.32 3.39 5.01
N LEU A 67 12.14 2.11 4.65
CA LEU A 67 12.90 0.97 5.15
C LEU A 67 14.26 0.75 4.45
N GLN A 68 14.67 1.65 3.55
CA GLN A 68 15.87 1.51 2.71
C GLN A 68 15.86 0.28 1.77
N ARG A 69 14.69 -0.33 1.54
CA ARG A 69 14.47 -1.45 0.62
C ARG A 69 14.22 -0.92 -0.80
N LYS A 70 15.19 -0.17 -1.32
CA LYS A 70 15.06 0.62 -2.57
C LYS A 70 14.68 -0.24 -3.78
N ASP A 71 15.32 -1.41 -3.95
CA ASP A 71 15.06 -2.28 -5.11
C ASP A 71 13.62 -2.79 -5.13
N GLU A 72 13.10 -3.18 -3.96
CA GLU A 72 11.72 -3.62 -3.82
C GLU A 72 10.74 -2.47 -4.03
N ALA A 73 11.05 -1.27 -3.51
CA ALA A 73 10.25 -0.08 -3.75
C ALA A 73 10.13 0.22 -5.24
N VAL A 74 11.25 0.22 -5.97
CA VAL A 74 11.28 0.45 -7.42
C VAL A 74 10.47 -0.61 -8.18
N ALA A 75 10.58 -1.88 -7.79
CA ALA A 75 9.83 -2.96 -8.43
C ALA A 75 8.30 -2.79 -8.27
N VAL A 76 7.85 -2.47 -7.04
CA VAL A 76 6.42 -2.25 -6.77
C VAL A 76 5.91 -0.99 -7.47
N LEU A 77 6.67 0.11 -7.45
CA LEU A 77 6.31 1.35 -8.13
C LEU A 77 6.21 1.16 -9.65
N THR A 78 7.14 0.40 -10.25
CA THR A 78 7.10 0.08 -11.68
C THR A 78 5.83 -0.68 -12.06
N THR A 79 5.42 -1.63 -11.20
CA THR A 79 4.16 -2.36 -11.39
C THR A 79 2.95 -1.43 -11.25
N GLY A 80 2.95 -0.57 -10.23
CA GLY A 80 1.90 0.42 -10.00
C GLY A 80 1.74 1.41 -11.15
N ILE A 81 2.84 1.90 -11.73
CA ILE A 81 2.83 2.78 -12.91
C ILE A 81 2.11 2.12 -14.09
N ALA A 82 2.39 0.84 -14.35
CA ALA A 82 1.71 0.10 -15.41
C ALA A 82 0.20 -0.01 -15.17
N VAL A 83 -0.22 -0.24 -13.92
CA VAL A 83 -1.64 -0.30 -13.53
C VAL A 83 -2.30 1.08 -13.65
N ALA A 84 -1.68 2.13 -13.13
CA ALA A 84 -2.17 3.50 -13.18
C ALA A 84 -2.36 3.97 -14.63
N ASN A 85 -1.38 3.71 -15.51
CA ASN A 85 -1.51 3.99 -16.94
C ASN A 85 -2.66 3.22 -17.59
N ARG A 86 -2.85 1.94 -17.24
CA ARG A 86 -3.93 1.11 -17.79
C ARG A 86 -5.32 1.66 -17.43
N ILE A 87 -5.49 2.20 -16.22
CA ILE A 87 -6.78 2.73 -15.76
C ILE A 87 -6.95 4.24 -16.02
N GLY A 88 -5.94 4.90 -16.60
CA GLY A 88 -5.98 6.32 -16.93
C GLY A 88 -5.63 7.27 -15.78
N ASP A 89 -5.05 6.78 -14.69
CA ASP A 89 -4.60 7.59 -13.55
C ASP A 89 -3.19 8.15 -13.81
N ALA A 90 -3.11 9.17 -14.68
CA ALA A 90 -1.86 9.81 -15.04
C ALA A 90 -1.18 10.53 -13.86
N HIS A 91 -1.96 10.96 -12.86
CA HIS A 91 -1.43 11.63 -11.68
C HIS A 91 -0.62 10.64 -10.84
N ALA A 92 -1.23 9.51 -10.47
CA ALA A 92 -0.56 8.48 -9.69
C ALA A 92 0.64 7.86 -10.45
N ALA A 93 0.52 7.67 -11.77
CA ALA A 93 1.64 7.22 -12.60
C ALA A 93 2.85 8.18 -12.52
N SER A 94 2.59 9.49 -12.54
CA SER A 94 3.64 10.51 -12.43
C SER A 94 4.27 10.54 -11.05
N GLU A 95 3.46 10.47 -9.98
CA GLU A 95 3.95 10.43 -8.59
C GLU A 95 4.83 9.20 -8.33
N MET A 96 4.37 8.02 -8.75
CA MET A 96 5.15 6.79 -8.61
C MET A 96 6.43 6.80 -9.45
N GLY A 97 6.36 7.39 -10.65
CA GLY A 97 7.53 7.58 -11.53
C GLY A 97 8.61 8.42 -10.86
N GLY A 98 8.25 9.61 -10.36
CA GLY A 98 9.18 10.50 -9.68
C GLY A 98 9.81 9.86 -8.44
N LEU A 99 9.02 9.12 -7.65
CA LEU A 99 9.56 8.37 -6.51
C LEU A 99 10.54 7.28 -6.98
N ALA A 100 10.17 6.49 -7.99
CA ALA A 100 11.03 5.42 -8.50
C ALA A 100 12.36 5.94 -9.06
N GLU A 101 12.35 7.09 -9.74
CA GLU A 101 13.56 7.76 -10.22
C GLU A 101 14.45 8.23 -9.07
N SER A 102 13.86 8.83 -8.03
CA SER A 102 14.60 9.31 -6.85
C SER A 102 15.31 8.17 -6.10
N LEU A 103 14.80 6.94 -6.17
CA LEU A 103 15.35 5.77 -5.50
C LEU A 103 16.48 5.09 -6.29
N ARG A 104 16.60 5.37 -7.60
CA ARG A 104 17.65 4.85 -8.47
C ARG A 104 18.92 5.71 -8.47
N GLY A 105 18.83 6.94 -7.96
CA GLY A 105 19.96 7.82 -7.67
C GLY A 105 20.64 7.49 -6.34
#